data_AF-A0A2K5XXG0-F1
#
_entry.id   AF-A0A2K5XXG0-F1
#
_cell.length_a   1.000
_cell.length_b   1.000
_cell.length_c   1.000
_cell.angle_alpha   90.00
_cell.angle_beta   90.00
_cell.angle_gamma   90.00
#
_symmetry.space_group_name_H-M   'P 1'
#
loop_
_entity.id
_entity.type
_entity.pdbx_description
1 polymer ?
#
loop_
_entity_poly.entity_id
_entity_poly.type
_entity_poly.pdbx_seq_one_letter_code
_entity_poly.pdbx_strand_id
1 'polypeptide(L)'
;MAFVTRQFMRSVSSSSTASASAKKIIVKHVTVIGGGLMGAGIAQVAAATGHTVVLVDQTEDILAKSKKGIEESLRKVAKKKFAENPKAGGEFVEKTLSSIATSTDAASVVHSTDLVVEAIVENLKVKNELFKRLDKFAADSLRHTNEKYDQAHRQPERSPDFTI
;
A
#
# COMPACT_ATOMS: atom_id res chain seq x y z
N MET A 1 21.85 -16.83 31.49
CA MET A 1 20.49 -16.41 31.90
C MET A 1 20.30 -14.90 32.09
N ALA A 2 21.33 -14.11 32.42
CA ALA A 2 21.20 -12.66 32.69
C ALA A 2 20.85 -11.79 31.46
N PHE A 3 21.21 -12.22 30.25
CA PHE A 3 20.98 -11.45 29.03
C PHE A 3 19.49 -11.39 28.64
N VAL A 4 18.81 -12.53 28.75
CA VAL A 4 17.37 -12.67 28.41
C VAL A 4 16.50 -11.90 29.41
N THR A 5 16.84 -11.95 30.70
CA THR A 5 16.16 -11.18 31.74
C THR A 5 16.34 -9.67 31.54
N ARG A 6 17.53 -9.22 31.13
CA ARG A 6 17.82 -7.80 30.85
C ARG A 6 17.11 -7.29 29.59
N GLN A 7 16.99 -8.11 28.55
CA GLN A 7 16.20 -7.78 27.35
C GLN A 7 14.70 -7.77 27.64
N PHE A 8 14.20 -8.72 28.43
CA PHE A 8 12.81 -8.74 28.85
C PHE A 8 12.47 -7.47 29.64
N MET A 9 13.25 -7.15 30.68
CA MET A 9 13.05 -5.92 31.46
C MET A 9 13.17 -4.64 30.62
N ARG A 10 14.04 -4.64 29.61
CA ARG A 10 14.12 -3.54 28.62
C ARG A 10 12.93 -3.47 27.69
N SER A 11 12.25 -4.57 27.37
CA SER A 11 11.08 -4.61 26.48
C SER A 11 9.80 -4.13 27.19
N VAL A 12 9.65 -4.44 28.48
CA VAL A 12 8.50 -4.02 29.31
C VAL A 12 8.67 -2.61 29.90
N SER A 13 9.78 -1.91 29.62
CA SER A 13 9.97 -0.52 30.03
C SER A 13 9.03 0.43 29.28
N SER A 14 8.52 1.49 29.94
CA SER A 14 7.65 2.48 29.28
C SER A 14 8.36 3.21 28.13
N SER A 15 9.69 3.28 28.15
CA SER A 15 10.50 3.89 27.10
C SER A 15 10.65 3.01 25.84
N SER A 16 10.64 1.69 25.98
CA SER A 16 10.72 0.74 24.86
C SER A 16 9.36 0.51 24.20
N THR A 17 8.27 0.51 24.98
CA THR A 17 6.91 0.45 24.44
C THR A 17 6.54 1.75 23.71
N ALA A 18 6.99 2.90 24.19
CA ALA A 18 6.89 4.17 23.47
C ALA A 18 7.70 4.19 22.16
N SER A 19 8.93 3.66 22.18
CA SER A 19 9.78 3.56 20.97
C SER A 19 9.25 2.57 19.93
N ALA A 20 8.70 1.43 20.36
CA ALA A 20 8.05 0.46 19.47
C ALA A 20 6.72 0.99 18.88
N SER A 21 5.95 1.75 19.66
CA SER A 21 4.73 2.42 19.20
C SER A 21 5.03 3.55 18.21
N ALA A 22 6.12 4.30 18.43
CA ALA A 22 6.57 5.36 17.52
C ALA A 22 7.07 4.84 16.15
N LYS A 23 7.47 3.56 16.06
CA LYS A 23 7.88 2.89 14.81
C LYS A 23 6.72 2.29 14.00
N LYS A 24 5.46 2.48 14.42
CA LYS A 24 4.29 1.98 13.69
C LYS A 24 3.92 2.98 12.59
N ILE A 25 4.36 2.71 11.36
CA ILE A 25 3.92 3.48 10.18
C ILE A 25 2.43 3.24 9.97
N ILE A 26 1.64 4.30 10.10
CA ILE A 26 0.22 4.31 9.73
C ILE A 26 0.17 4.57 8.23
N VAL A 27 -0.26 3.57 7.48
CA VAL A 27 -0.44 3.69 6.03
C VAL A 27 -1.58 4.68 5.76
N LYS A 28 -1.28 5.77 5.08
CA LYS A 28 -2.25 6.77 4.60
C LYS A 28 -2.27 6.83 3.08
N HIS A 29 -1.09 6.73 2.47
CA HIS A 29 -0.89 6.75 1.03
C HIS A 29 -0.59 5.35 0.50
N VAL A 30 -1.40 4.90 -0.45
CA VAL A 30 -1.27 3.56 -1.06
C VAL A 30 -1.09 3.71 -2.56
N THR A 31 -0.03 3.13 -3.10
CA THR A 31 0.16 3.00 -4.55
C THR A 31 -0.20 1.59 -4.96
N VAL A 32 -1.17 1.45 -5.86
CA VAL A 32 -1.57 0.15 -6.41
C VAL A 32 -1.06 0.07 -7.84
N ILE A 33 -0.22 -0.93 -8.14
CA ILE A 33 0.36 -1.12 -9.47
C ILE A 33 -0.37 -2.28 -10.16
N GLY A 34 -1.09 -1.96 -11.22
CA GLY A 34 -1.98 -2.84 -11.96
C GLY A 34 -3.44 -2.41 -11.81
N GLY A 35 -4.05 -1.98 -12.91
CA GLY A 35 -5.46 -1.62 -13.07
C GLY A 35 -6.36 -2.79 -13.47
N GLY A 36 -5.86 -4.03 -13.42
CA GLY A 36 -6.68 -5.23 -13.58
C GLY A 36 -7.74 -5.38 -12.49
N LEU A 37 -8.51 -6.47 -12.54
CA LEU A 37 -9.62 -6.72 -11.60
C LEU A 37 -9.19 -6.62 -10.13
N MET A 38 -8.06 -7.25 -9.78
CA MET A 38 -7.54 -7.28 -8.42
C MET A 38 -7.10 -5.89 -7.95
N GLY A 39 -6.27 -5.20 -8.74
CA GLY A 39 -5.75 -3.89 -8.35
C GLY A 39 -6.83 -2.80 -8.32
N ALA A 40 -7.79 -2.84 -9.24
CA ALA A 40 -8.97 -1.98 -9.17
C ALA A 40 -9.80 -2.22 -7.89
N GLY A 41 -9.99 -3.49 -7.50
CA GLY A 41 -10.69 -3.85 -6.25
C GLY A 41 -9.94 -3.38 -5.00
N ILE A 42 -8.61 -3.56 -4.96
CA ILE A 42 -7.76 -3.08 -3.87
C ILE A 42 -7.82 -1.56 -3.77
N ALA A 43 -7.68 -0.86 -4.89
CA ALA A 43 -7.78 0.59 -4.94
C ALA A 43 -9.14 1.10 -4.46
N GLN A 44 -10.23 0.44 -4.87
CA GLN A 44 -11.57 0.76 -4.40
C GLN A 44 -11.71 0.64 -2.89
N VAL A 45 -11.26 -0.48 -2.29
CA VAL A 45 -11.39 -0.72 -0.85
C VAL A 45 -10.50 0.22 -0.05
N ALA A 46 -9.26 0.43 -0.49
CA ALA A 46 -8.34 1.37 0.15
C ALA A 46 -8.92 2.80 0.16
N ALA A 47 -9.43 3.28 -0.97
CA ALA A 47 -10.06 4.59 -1.05
C ALA A 47 -11.35 4.69 -0.21
N ALA A 48 -12.21 3.66 -0.25
CA ALA A 48 -13.46 3.65 0.51
C ALA A 48 -13.24 3.62 2.03
N THR A 49 -12.07 3.18 2.49
CA THR A 49 -11.65 3.17 3.90
C THR A 49 -10.89 4.43 4.32
N GLY A 50 -10.72 5.40 3.40
CA GLY A 50 -10.15 6.72 3.70
C GLY A 50 -8.65 6.84 3.41
N HIS A 51 -8.06 5.91 2.66
CA HIS A 51 -6.68 6.02 2.20
C HIS A 51 -6.62 6.84 0.91
N THR A 52 -5.53 7.60 0.72
CA THR A 52 -5.24 8.23 -0.56
C THR A 52 -4.58 7.20 -1.46
N VAL A 53 -5.17 6.95 -2.63
CA VAL A 53 -4.74 5.89 -3.53
C VAL A 53 -4.22 6.47 -4.84
N VAL A 54 -3.09 5.95 -5.31
CA VAL A 54 -2.65 6.14 -6.69
C VAL A 54 -2.71 4.79 -7.39
N LEU A 55 -3.57 4.68 -8.42
CA LEU A 55 -3.60 3.53 -9.31
C LEU A 55 -2.63 3.75 -10.47
N VAL A 56 -1.75 2.79 -10.70
CA VAL A 56 -0.72 2.85 -11.74
C VAL A 56 -0.88 1.72 -12.74
N ASP A 57 -0.86 2.02 -14.02
CA ASP A 57 -0.86 1.04 -15.11
C ASP A 57 -0.12 1.59 -16.34
N GLN A 58 0.03 0.78 -17.39
CA GLN A 58 0.85 1.10 -18.56
C GLN A 58 0.28 2.23 -19.42
N THR A 59 -1.05 2.36 -19.50
CA THR A 59 -1.70 3.35 -20.36
C THR A 59 -2.89 4.01 -19.66
N GLU A 60 -3.15 5.27 -20.06
CA GLU A 60 -4.31 6.02 -19.59
C GLU A 60 -5.64 5.34 -19.94
N ASP A 61 -5.71 4.60 -21.05
CA ASP A 61 -6.91 3.85 -21.46
C ASP A 61 -7.25 2.74 -20.46
N ILE A 62 -6.25 2.01 -19.97
CA ILE A 62 -6.44 0.97 -18.96
C ILE A 62 -6.90 1.63 -17.66
N LEU A 63 -6.24 2.71 -17.24
CA LEU A 63 -6.58 3.45 -16.03
C LEU A 63 -8.00 4.02 -16.07
N ALA A 64 -8.43 4.58 -17.19
CA ALA A 64 -9.78 5.07 -17.40
C ALA A 64 -10.80 3.93 -17.30
N LYS A 65 -10.52 2.77 -17.90
CA LYS A 65 -11.36 1.57 -17.80
C LYS A 65 -11.45 1.06 -16.36
N SER A 66 -10.33 1.01 -15.63
CA SER A 66 -10.28 0.60 -14.23
C SER A 66 -11.08 1.55 -13.35
N LYS A 67 -10.89 2.87 -13.51
CA LYS A 67 -11.61 3.90 -12.75
C LYS A 67 -13.11 3.84 -13.00
N LYS A 68 -13.53 3.62 -14.25
CA LYS A 68 -14.94 3.38 -14.61
C LYS A 68 -15.50 2.12 -13.94
N GLY A 69 -14.75 1.02 -13.94
CA GLY A 69 -15.14 -0.20 -13.25
C GLY A 69 -15.32 -0.02 -11.74
N ILE A 70 -14.42 0.75 -11.12
CA ILE A 70 -14.50 1.13 -9.70
C ILE A 70 -15.76 1.98 -9.44
N GLU A 71 -16.02 2.97 -10.29
CA GLU A 71 -17.23 3.80 -10.18
C GLU A 71 -18.52 2.96 -10.25
N GLU A 72 -18.64 2.07 -11.23
CA GLU A 72 -19.81 1.20 -11.37
C GLU A 72 -20.01 0.29 -10.16
N SER A 73 -18.93 -0.26 -9.63
CA SER A 73 -18.91 -1.07 -8.40
C SER A 73 -19.36 -0.25 -7.19
N LEU A 74 -18.81 0.96 -7.01
CA LEU A 74 -19.17 1.87 -5.92
C LEU A 74 -20.64 2.30 -6.00
N ARG A 75 -21.17 2.57 -7.20
CA ARG A 75 -22.60 2.88 -7.39
C ARG A 75 -23.49 1.71 -6.95
N LYS A 76 -23.10 0.46 -7.22
CA LYS A 76 -23.83 -0.73 -6.73
C LYS A 76 -23.79 -0.85 -5.21
N VAL A 77 -22.61 -0.61 -4.60
CA VAL A 77 -22.45 -0.58 -3.14
C VAL A 77 -23.30 0.53 -2.52
N ALA A 78 -23.28 1.73 -3.11
CA ALA A 78 -24.02 2.88 -2.63
C ALA A 78 -25.54 2.64 -2.63
N LYS A 79 -26.07 2.05 -3.72
CA LYS A 79 -27.50 1.67 -3.81
C LYS A 79 -27.93 0.71 -2.70
N LYS A 80 -27.06 -0.23 -2.29
CA LYS A 80 -27.36 -1.19 -1.23
C LYS A 80 -27.19 -0.59 0.17
N LYS A 81 -26.10 0.15 0.40
CA LYS A 81 -25.71 0.65 1.72
C LYS A 81 -26.45 1.93 2.13
N PHE A 82 -26.88 2.72 1.15
CA PHE A 82 -27.57 4.00 1.34
C PHE A 82 -28.95 4.01 0.65
N ALA A 83 -29.65 2.87 0.64
CA ALA A 83 -30.97 2.74 0.01
C ALA A 83 -31.98 3.79 0.52
N GLU A 84 -31.92 4.11 1.81
CA GLU A 84 -32.79 5.09 2.48
C GLU A 84 -32.31 6.54 2.32
N ASN A 85 -31.06 6.76 1.90
CA ASN A 85 -30.49 8.09 1.72
C ASN A 85 -29.59 8.16 0.45
N PRO A 86 -30.20 8.32 -0.74
CA PRO A 86 -29.47 8.36 -2.00
C PRO A 86 -28.44 9.48 -2.10
N LYS A 87 -28.63 10.61 -1.40
CA LYS A 87 -27.68 11.72 -1.36
C LYS A 87 -26.36 11.30 -0.71
N ALA A 88 -26.44 10.67 0.46
CA ALA A 88 -25.25 10.12 1.14
C ALA A 88 -24.52 9.06 0.30
N GLY A 89 -25.28 8.28 -0.50
CA GLY A 89 -24.70 7.35 -1.46
C GLY A 89 -23.89 8.03 -2.56
N GLY A 90 -24.38 9.15 -3.12
CA GLY A 90 -23.66 9.95 -4.11
C GLY A 90 -22.36 10.53 -3.55
N GLU A 91 -22.43 11.15 -2.37
CA GLU A 91 -21.26 11.71 -1.67
C GLU A 91 -20.20 10.64 -1.37
N PHE A 92 -20.60 9.44 -0.97
CA PHE A 92 -19.68 8.32 -0.75
C PHE A 92 -18.92 7.93 -2.03
N VAL A 93 -19.62 7.87 -3.18
CA VAL A 93 -19.00 7.52 -4.46
C VAL A 93 -18.02 8.61 -4.89
N GLU A 94 -18.42 9.88 -4.86
CA GLU A 94 -17.56 11.01 -5.25
C GLU A 94 -16.34 11.14 -4.33
N LYS A 95 -16.52 11.00 -3.02
CA LYS A 95 -15.42 11.03 -2.05
C LYS A 95 -14.43 9.89 -2.28
N THR A 96 -14.93 8.70 -2.59
CA THR A 96 -14.06 7.55 -2.85
C THR A 96 -13.30 7.74 -4.16
N LEU A 97 -13.96 8.18 -5.23
CA LEU A 97 -13.31 8.39 -6.54
C LEU A 97 -12.31 9.54 -6.54
N SER A 98 -12.58 10.62 -5.79
CA SER A 98 -11.65 11.74 -5.63
C SER A 98 -10.39 11.35 -4.83
N SER A 99 -10.49 10.32 -3.99
CA SER A 99 -9.34 9.76 -3.27
C SER A 99 -8.47 8.85 -4.15
N ILE A 100 -8.87 8.56 -5.40
CA ILE A 100 -8.14 7.73 -6.36
C ILE A 100 -7.56 8.60 -7.48
N ALA A 101 -6.26 8.82 -7.41
CA ALA A 101 -5.46 9.36 -8.51
C ALA A 101 -5.01 8.24 -9.46
N THR A 102 -4.69 8.59 -10.69
CA THR A 102 -4.16 7.68 -11.71
C THR A 102 -2.82 8.21 -12.21
N SER A 103 -1.87 7.31 -12.49
CA SER A 103 -0.59 7.66 -13.10
C SER A 103 -0.12 6.53 -14.00
N THR A 104 0.63 6.85 -15.05
CA THR A 104 1.28 5.84 -15.90
C THR A 104 2.72 5.54 -15.48
N ASP A 105 3.28 6.33 -14.55
CA ASP A 105 4.63 6.14 -14.04
C ASP A 105 4.63 5.90 -12.54
N ALA A 106 4.97 4.68 -12.14
CA ALA A 106 5.08 4.31 -10.74
C ALA A 106 6.21 5.06 -10.03
N ALA A 107 7.32 5.35 -10.72
CA ALA A 107 8.48 6.01 -10.12
C ALA A 107 8.13 7.42 -9.61
N SER A 108 7.31 8.16 -10.35
CA SER A 108 6.85 9.50 -9.98
C SER A 108 6.07 9.57 -8.65
N VAL A 109 5.45 8.46 -8.21
CA VAL A 109 4.50 8.48 -7.09
C VAL A 109 4.99 7.74 -5.84
N VAL A 110 5.94 6.80 -5.99
CA VAL A 110 6.40 5.98 -4.86
C VAL A 110 7.24 6.75 -3.83
N HIS A 111 7.75 7.94 -4.15
CA HIS A 111 8.53 8.76 -3.21
C HIS A 111 7.76 9.17 -1.95
N SER A 112 6.43 9.26 -2.03
CA SER A 112 5.56 9.76 -0.95
C SER A 112 4.50 8.74 -0.52
N THR A 113 4.66 7.48 -0.93
CA THR A 113 3.70 6.41 -0.61
C THR A 113 4.18 5.59 0.58
N ASP A 114 3.24 5.20 1.43
CA ASP A 114 3.53 4.38 2.62
C ASP A 114 3.53 2.88 2.28
N LEU A 115 2.72 2.50 1.28
CA LEU A 115 2.51 1.12 0.88
C LEU A 115 2.38 1.00 -0.64
N VAL A 116 3.18 0.13 -1.24
CA VAL A 116 3.02 -0.29 -2.63
C VAL A 116 2.40 -1.69 -2.68
N VAL A 117 1.24 -1.78 -3.32
CA VAL A 117 0.56 -3.04 -3.60
C VAL A 117 0.69 -3.37 -5.07
N GLU A 118 1.37 -4.47 -5.37
CA GLU A 118 1.53 -4.97 -6.73
C GLU A 118 0.44 -5.98 -7.07
N ALA A 119 -0.27 -5.74 -8.18
CA ALA A 119 -1.33 -6.56 -8.73
C ALA A 119 -1.17 -6.68 -10.25
N ILE A 120 0.04 -6.99 -10.71
CA ILE A 120 0.37 -7.22 -12.12
C ILE A 120 0.35 -8.73 -12.45
N VAL A 121 0.62 -9.04 -13.73
CA VAL A 121 0.70 -10.43 -14.21
C VAL A 121 1.69 -11.24 -13.37
N GLU A 122 1.35 -12.50 -13.09
CA GLU A 122 2.16 -13.43 -12.30
C GLU A 122 3.39 -13.93 -13.08
N ASN A 123 4.30 -13.00 -13.37
CA ASN A 123 5.57 -13.27 -14.02
C ASN A 123 6.71 -12.71 -13.16
N LEU A 124 7.57 -13.60 -12.64
CA LEU A 124 8.66 -13.22 -11.74
C LEU A 124 9.66 -12.25 -12.38
N LYS A 125 9.93 -12.34 -13.68
CA LYS A 125 10.86 -11.41 -14.35
C LYS A 125 10.30 -9.99 -14.35
N VAL A 126 9.02 -9.86 -14.72
CA VAL A 126 8.33 -8.56 -14.76
C VAL A 126 8.22 -7.96 -13.35
N LYS A 127 7.85 -8.77 -12.35
CA LYS A 127 7.79 -8.32 -10.95
C LYS A 127 9.15 -7.87 -10.44
N ASN A 128 10.20 -8.66 -10.65
CA ASN A 128 11.54 -8.29 -10.18
C ASN A 128 12.07 -7.03 -10.85
N GLU A 129 11.80 -6.84 -12.14
CA GLU A 129 12.18 -5.62 -12.85
C GLU A 129 11.43 -4.40 -12.31
N LEU A 130 10.12 -4.53 -12.08
CA LEU A 130 9.30 -3.49 -11.46
C LEU A 130 9.88 -3.10 -10.09
N PHE A 131 10.07 -4.06 -9.19
CA PHE A 131 10.58 -3.75 -7.84
C PHE A 131 12.00 -3.20 -7.86
N LYS A 132 12.90 -3.70 -8.72
CA LYS A 132 14.23 -3.10 -8.90
C LYS A 132 14.18 -1.65 -9.36
N ARG A 133 13.18 -1.28 -10.16
CA ARG A 133 12.98 0.11 -10.57
C ARG A 133 12.45 0.93 -9.39
N LEU A 134 11.45 0.41 -8.68
CA LEU A 134 10.84 1.10 -7.54
C LEU A 134 11.80 1.31 -6.37
N ASP A 135 12.67 0.35 -6.08
CA ASP A 135 13.63 0.40 -4.97
C ASP A 135 14.61 1.60 -5.09
N LYS A 136 14.83 2.10 -6.31
CA LYS A 136 15.64 3.31 -6.55
C LYS A 136 14.94 4.61 -6.16
N PHE A 137 13.61 4.59 -6.07
CA PHE A 137 12.77 5.77 -5.84
C PHE A 137 11.98 5.67 -4.53
N ALA A 138 11.83 4.46 -3.98
CA ALA A 138 11.18 4.21 -2.72
C ALA A 138 11.96 4.84 -1.55
N ALA A 139 11.24 5.40 -0.58
CA ALA A 139 11.84 5.75 0.70
C ALA A 139 12.22 4.47 1.47
N ASP A 140 13.25 4.52 2.32
CA ASP A 140 13.69 3.37 3.16
C ASP A 140 12.56 2.76 4.02
N SER A 141 11.48 3.51 4.24
CA SER A 141 10.31 3.11 5.02
C SER A 141 9.18 2.45 4.20
N LEU A 142 9.34 2.34 2.89
CA LEU A 142 8.30 1.87 1.99
C LEU A 142 8.09 0.36 2.13
N ARG A 143 6.84 -0.05 2.38
CA ARG A 143 6.48 -1.47 2.43
C ARG A 143 5.91 -1.90 1.08
N HIS A 144 6.27 -3.09 0.62
CA HIS A 144 5.74 -3.68 -0.60
C HIS A 144 5.32 -5.14 -0.39
N THR A 145 4.30 -5.59 -1.13
CA THR A 145 3.62 -6.88 -0.90
C THR A 145 4.20 -8.08 -1.67
N ASN A 146 5.36 -7.96 -2.33
CA ASN A 146 5.93 -9.08 -3.07
C ASN A 146 6.80 -9.98 -2.17
N GLU A 147 6.20 -11.06 -1.68
CA GLU A 147 6.81 -12.03 -0.78
C GLU A 147 8.11 -12.64 -1.31
N LYS A 148 8.20 -12.95 -2.62
CA LYS A 148 9.42 -13.53 -3.22
C LYS A 148 10.55 -12.51 -3.38
N TYR A 149 10.22 -11.25 -3.63
CA TYR A 149 11.19 -10.16 -3.67
C TYR A 149 11.67 -9.82 -2.26
N ASP A 150 10.76 -9.78 -1.28
CA ASP A 150 11.07 -9.52 0.13
C ASP A 150 12.00 -10.59 0.71
N GLN A 151 11.83 -11.87 0.33
CA GLN A 151 12.76 -12.95 0.71
C GLN A 151 14.16 -12.80 0.09
N ALA A 152 14.26 -12.25 -1.13
CA ALA A 152 15.52 -12.10 -1.85
C ALA A 152 16.30 -10.83 -1.46
N HIS A 153 15.61 -9.81 -0.94
CA HIS A 153 16.17 -8.48 -0.73
C HIS A 153 15.95 -7.90 0.68
N ARG A 154 15.32 -8.61 1.61
CA ARG A 154 15.54 -8.33 3.04
C ARG A 154 17.03 -8.50 3.31
N GLN A 155 17.71 -7.38 3.53
CA GLN A 155 18.91 -7.46 4.35
C GLN A 155 18.46 -8.07 5.68
N PRO A 156 19.10 -9.14 6.17
CA PRO A 156 18.96 -9.46 7.58
C PRO A 156 19.33 -8.16 8.31
N GLU A 157 18.49 -7.69 9.24
CA GLU A 157 18.96 -6.69 10.20
C GLU A 157 20.23 -7.29 10.83
N ARG A 158 21.40 -6.89 10.31
CA ARG A 158 22.67 -7.20 10.94
C ARG A 158 22.62 -6.40 12.22
N SER A 159 22.23 -7.06 13.31
CA SER A 159 22.73 -6.69 14.62
C SER A 159 24.25 -6.52 14.47
N PRO A 160 24.82 -5.35 14.77
CA PRO A 160 26.25 -5.17 14.62
C PRO A 160 26.95 -6.14 15.56
N ASP A 161 27.85 -6.95 15.00
CA ASP A 161 28.82 -7.76 15.72
C ASP A 161 29.45 -6.91 16.83
N PHE A 162 29.16 -7.27 18.08
CA PHE A 162 30.06 -6.93 19.17
C PHE A 162 31.18 -7.96 19.16
N THR A 163 32.24 -7.66 18.41
CA THR A 163 33.59 -8.13 18.73
C THR A 163 34.02 -7.40 20.00
N ILE A 164 34.12 -8.09 21.14
CA ILE A 164 35.36 -8.51 21.85
C ILE A 164 34.98 -9.62 22.82
#